data_AF-A0A8J4BFC9-F1
#
_entry.id   AF-A0A8J4BFC9-F1
#
_cell.length_a   1.000
_cell.length_b   1.000
_cell.length_c   1.000
_cell.angle_alpha   90.00
_cell.angle_beta   90.00
_cell.angle_gamma   90.00
#
_symmetry.space_group_name_H-M   'P 1'
#
loop_
_entity.id
_entity.type
_entity.pdbx_description
1 polymer ?
#
loop_
_entity_poly.entity_id
_entity_poly.type
_entity_poly.pdbx_seq_one_letter_code
_entity_poly.pdbx_strand_id
1 'polypeptide(L)'
;MYVGHPRLPEGFKADTAAMWISSVPTAFVQFGHQHMWSSWQSTTFYRTFWVAQEQLVVEQANATTTASNSTTTLTLIADDMAIVRVNGQEVGKTVLFPRQSSLQVSELRTGHNLIELQCQGTEGPPSVVASLVGPRGSVLLQTDHTWNWL
;
A
#
# COMPACT_ATOMS: atom_id res chain seq x y z
N MET A 1 -14.76 -15.07 14.71
CA MET A 1 -15.68 -14.64 13.63
C MET A 1 -14.80 -14.08 12.53
N TYR A 2 -14.73 -14.73 11.37
CA TYR A 2 -13.95 -14.25 10.23
C TYR A 2 -14.48 -12.88 9.82
N VAL A 3 -13.66 -11.83 9.90
CA VAL A 3 -13.96 -10.56 9.23
C VAL A 3 -13.86 -10.89 7.75
N GLY A 4 -15.01 -11.02 7.09
CA GLY A 4 -15.07 -11.28 5.66
C GLY A 4 -14.46 -10.08 4.95
N HIS A 5 -13.19 -10.19 4.55
CA HIS A 5 -12.59 -9.18 3.68
C HIS A 5 -13.38 -9.21 2.37
N PRO A 6 -13.98 -8.09 1.93
CA PRO A 6 -14.72 -8.06 0.69
C PRO A 6 -13.81 -8.55 -0.43
N ARG A 7 -14.35 -9.38 -1.32
CA ARG A 7 -13.69 -9.69 -2.59
C ARG A 7 -13.23 -8.37 -3.19
N LEU A 8 -11.97 -8.32 -3.66
CA LEU A 8 -11.44 -7.13 -4.34
C LEU A 8 -12.51 -6.60 -5.29
N PRO A 9 -12.89 -5.31 -5.23
CA PRO A 9 -13.94 -4.77 -6.08
C PRO A 9 -13.66 -5.17 -7.54
N GLU A 10 -14.69 -5.57 -8.28
CA GLU A 10 -14.55 -5.85 -9.71
C GLU A 10 -13.90 -4.64 -10.39
N GLY A 11 -12.70 -4.85 -10.95
CA GLY A 11 -11.91 -3.78 -11.58
C GLY A 11 -10.75 -3.21 -10.75
N PHE A 12 -10.41 -3.78 -9.57
CA PHE A 12 -9.16 -3.43 -8.89
C PHE A 12 -7.95 -3.78 -9.76
N LYS A 13 -7.23 -2.75 -10.22
CA LYS A 13 -6.05 -2.89 -11.11
C LYS A 13 -4.75 -2.93 -10.32
N ALA A 14 -4.68 -3.79 -9.32
CA ALA A 14 -3.39 -4.15 -8.71
C ALA A 14 -2.83 -5.41 -9.37
N ASP A 15 -1.58 -5.73 -9.06
CA ASP A 15 -1.05 -7.08 -9.22
C ASP A 15 -2.04 -8.09 -8.60
N THR A 16 -2.33 -9.18 -9.33
CA THR A 16 -3.25 -10.23 -8.90
C THR A 16 -2.76 -11.00 -7.67
N ALA A 17 -1.47 -10.88 -7.32
CA ALA A 17 -0.88 -11.44 -6.12
C ALA A 17 -0.98 -10.51 -4.89
N ALA A 18 -1.48 -9.27 -5.04
CA ALA A 18 -1.70 -8.38 -3.91
C ALA A 18 -2.81 -8.91 -2.99
N MET A 19 -2.52 -8.97 -1.69
CA MET A 19 -3.44 -9.48 -0.68
C MET A 19 -3.90 -8.36 0.25
N TRP A 20 -5.11 -8.47 0.77
CA TRP A 20 -5.54 -7.66 1.89
C TRP A 20 -4.69 -7.97 3.11
N ILE A 21 -4.18 -6.93 3.76
CA ILE A 21 -3.56 -7.00 5.09
C ILE A 21 -4.44 -6.20 6.06
N SER A 22 -4.50 -6.67 7.31
CA SER A 22 -5.30 -6.07 8.37
C SER A 22 -4.54 -6.16 9.69
N SER A 23 -4.80 -5.20 10.58
CA SER A 23 -4.14 -5.13 11.89
C SER A 23 -4.75 -6.05 12.94
N VAL A 24 -5.70 -6.92 12.56
CA VAL A 24 -6.30 -7.93 13.45
C VAL A 24 -5.24 -8.96 13.85
N PRO A 25 -4.86 -9.07 15.13
CA PRO A 25 -3.90 -10.07 15.54
C PRO A 25 -4.59 -11.42 15.54
N THR A 26 -3.94 -12.42 14.96
CA THR A 26 -4.46 -13.78 14.83
C THR A 26 -4.69 -14.51 16.16
N ALA A 27 -4.36 -13.89 17.30
CA ALA A 27 -4.45 -14.48 18.63
C ALA A 27 -5.06 -13.53 19.68
N PHE A 28 -6.37 -13.31 19.64
CA PHE A 28 -7.12 -12.92 20.84
C PHE A 28 -8.25 -13.92 21.10
N VAL A 29 -8.23 -14.50 22.30
CA VAL A 29 -9.40 -15.18 22.88
C VAL A 29 -10.40 -14.10 23.24
N GLN A 30 -11.62 -14.24 22.74
CA GLN A 30 -12.73 -13.31 22.98
C GLN A 30 -13.13 -13.35 24.46
N PHE A 31 -12.51 -12.52 25.31
CA PHE A 31 -12.94 -12.30 26.69
C PHE A 31 -13.78 -11.04 26.77
N GLY A 32 -15.09 -11.23 26.84
CA GLY A 32 -16.04 -10.14 27.11
C GLY A 32 -16.28 -9.22 25.93
N HIS A 33 -17.51 -8.78 25.77
CA HIS A 33 -17.99 -7.89 24.69
C HIS A 33 -17.49 -6.43 24.83
N GLN A 34 -16.23 -6.22 25.17
CA GLN A 34 -15.59 -4.91 25.08
C GLN A 34 -14.44 -5.00 24.07
N HIS A 35 -14.80 -5.04 22.79
CA HIS A 35 -13.87 -4.61 21.75
C HIS A 35 -13.39 -3.21 22.14
N MET A 36 -12.08 -3.04 22.33
CA MET A 36 -11.46 -1.74 22.63
C MET A 36 -11.54 -0.84 21.38
N TRP A 37 -12.73 -0.42 20.95
CA TRP A 37 -12.97 0.25 19.66
C TRP A 37 -12.07 1.45 19.36
N SER A 38 -11.55 2.15 20.37
CA SER A 38 -10.76 3.38 20.17
C SER A 38 -9.28 3.15 19.82
N SER A 39 -8.66 2.04 20.21
CA SER A 39 -7.21 1.84 19.99
C SER A 39 -6.86 1.22 18.63
N TRP A 40 -7.85 0.74 17.89
CA TRP A 40 -7.65 0.09 16.58
C TRP A 40 -7.98 1.01 15.41
N GLN A 41 -8.44 2.24 15.65
CA GLN A 41 -8.91 3.13 14.59
C GLN A 41 -7.78 3.67 13.69
N SER A 42 -6.52 3.46 14.08
CA SER A 42 -5.36 3.87 13.29
C SER A 42 -4.27 2.81 13.39
N THR A 43 -3.77 2.33 12.25
CA THR A 43 -2.64 1.39 12.18
C THR A 43 -1.74 1.78 11.04
N THR A 44 -0.44 1.75 11.25
CA THR A 44 0.55 1.99 10.19
C THR A 44 1.10 0.66 9.71
N PHE A 45 0.79 0.28 8.47
CA PHE A 45 1.46 -0.83 7.80
C PHE A 45 2.72 -0.33 7.12
N TYR A 46 3.83 -1.05 7.25
CA TYR A 46 5.08 -0.64 6.63
C TYR A 46 5.90 -1.82 6.14
N ARG A 47 6.69 -1.56 5.09
CA ARG A 47 7.63 -2.53 4.54
C ARG A 47 8.83 -1.83 3.94
N THR A 48 9.99 -2.38 4.22
CA THR A 48 11.22 -2.04 3.51
C THR A 48 11.40 -2.96 2.31
N PHE A 49 11.86 -2.42 1.20
CA PHE A 49 12.15 -3.18 -0.02
C PHE A 49 13.35 -2.58 -0.74
N TRP A 50 14.01 -3.39 -1.56
CA TRP A 50 15.15 -2.98 -2.36
C TRP A 50 14.70 -2.69 -3.79
N VAL A 51 15.20 -1.58 -4.36
CA VAL A 51 14.96 -1.21 -5.75
C VAL A 51 16.30 -1.09 -6.47
N ALA A 52 16.47 -1.84 -7.56
CA ALA A 52 17.64 -1.75 -8.42
C ALA A 52 17.54 -0.54 -9.37
N GLN A 53 18.68 -0.03 -9.85
CA GLN A 53 18.70 1.17 -10.70
C GLN A 53 17.92 0.96 -12.01
N GLU A 54 17.99 -0.25 -12.57
CA GLU A 54 17.32 -0.65 -13.81
C GLU A 54 15.79 -0.66 -13.67
N GLN A 55 15.29 -0.80 -12.43
CA GLN A 55 13.86 -0.76 -12.13
C GLN A 55 13.31 0.67 -12.05
N LEU A 56 14.17 1.68 -11.90
CA LEU A 56 13.78 3.10 -11.89
C LEU A 56 13.96 3.78 -13.24
N VAL A 57 14.73 3.19 -14.15
CA VAL A 57 15.06 3.76 -15.46
C VAL A 57 14.15 3.20 -16.54
N VAL A 58 13.59 4.08 -17.37
CA VAL A 58 13.06 3.71 -18.69
C VAL A 58 14.27 3.64 -19.63
N GLU A 59 14.66 2.46 -20.08
CA GLU A 59 15.65 2.35 -21.16
C GLU A 59 15.09 3.05 -22.41
N GLN A 60 15.46 4.30 -22.63
CA GLN A 60 15.23 4.98 -23.90
C GLN A 60 16.24 4.45 -24.90
N ALA A 61 15.81 3.47 -25.71
CA ALA A 61 16.51 3.08 -26.92
C ALA A 61 16.32 4.16 -28.00
N ASN A 62 16.90 5.34 -27.78
CA ASN A 62 17.42 6.29 -28.78
C ASN A 62 17.55 7.70 -28.19
N ALA A 63 18.62 8.35 -28.61
CA ALA A 63 19.21 9.54 -28.03
C ALA A 63 18.33 10.80 -28.02
N THR A 64 18.65 11.69 -27.08
CA THR A 64 18.37 13.15 -27.10
C THR A 64 16.90 13.53 -26.96
N THR A 65 16.26 13.19 -25.84
CA THR A 65 15.12 14.00 -25.34
C THR A 65 14.97 13.81 -23.83
N THR A 66 14.81 14.94 -23.14
CA THR A 66 14.48 15.15 -21.72
C THR A 66 13.98 13.91 -20.98
N ALA A 67 14.65 13.55 -19.88
CA ALA A 67 14.27 12.48 -18.97
C ALA A 67 12.77 12.51 -18.70
N SER A 68 12.02 11.58 -19.32
CA SER A 68 10.61 11.41 -19.02
C SER A 68 10.54 10.89 -17.60
N ASN A 69 9.89 11.63 -16.70
CA ASN A 69 9.58 11.20 -15.34
C ASN A 69 9.08 9.75 -15.39
N SER A 70 9.94 8.82 -14.98
CA SER A 70 9.66 7.40 -14.92
C SER A 70 8.79 7.16 -13.68
N THR A 71 7.55 7.62 -13.75
CA THR A 71 6.70 7.68 -12.57
C THR A 71 6.23 6.29 -12.19
N THR A 72 6.58 5.88 -10.97
CA THR A 72 6.07 4.67 -10.35
C THR A 72 4.65 4.96 -9.88
N THR A 73 3.70 4.06 -10.12
CA THR A 73 2.31 4.23 -9.68
C THR A 73 2.00 3.28 -8.54
N LEU A 74 1.55 3.83 -7.41
CA LEU A 74 0.97 3.06 -6.31
C LEU A 74 -0.54 3.02 -6.47
N THR A 75 -1.10 1.83 -6.67
CA THR A 75 -2.54 1.58 -6.68
C THR A 75 -2.94 0.95 -5.35
N LEU A 76 -3.94 1.50 -4.67
CA LEU A 76 -4.36 1.00 -3.37
C LEU A 76 -5.85 1.25 -3.06
N ILE A 77 -6.40 0.40 -2.19
CA ILE A 77 -7.68 0.60 -1.49
C ILE A 77 -7.42 0.42 0.00
N ALA A 78 -7.90 1.36 0.80
CA ALA A 78 -7.86 1.27 2.26
C ALA A 78 -9.29 1.35 2.81
N ASP A 79 -9.52 0.68 3.93
CA ASP A 79 -10.76 0.70 4.69
C ASP A 79 -10.48 1.36 6.06
N ASP A 80 -10.83 2.63 6.29
CA ASP A 80 -11.59 3.53 5.41
C ASP A 80 -10.72 4.45 4.54
N MET A 81 -9.54 4.81 5.06
CA MET A 81 -8.60 5.70 4.39
C MET A 81 -7.15 5.37 4.78
N ALA A 82 -6.20 5.76 3.93
CA ALA A 82 -4.78 5.69 4.25
C ALA A 82 -4.03 6.94 3.80
N ILE A 83 -3.08 7.39 4.62
CA ILE A 83 -2.04 8.33 4.22
C ILE A 83 -0.81 7.52 3.82
N VAL A 84 -0.26 7.80 2.64
CA VAL A 84 0.87 7.10 2.08
C VAL A 84 2.13 7.95 2.25
N ARG A 85 3.15 7.35 2.87
CA ARG A 85 4.49 7.93 2.93
C ARG A 85 5.51 7.00 2.30
N VAL A 86 6.47 7.59 1.59
CA VAL A 86 7.61 6.88 0.99
C VAL A 86 8.87 7.60 1.42
N ASN A 87 9.79 6.85 2.03
CA ASN A 87 11.04 7.39 2.59
C ASN A 87 10.80 8.60 3.52
N GLY A 88 9.71 8.58 4.29
CA GLY A 88 9.31 9.64 5.23
C GLY A 88 8.61 10.84 4.60
N GLN A 89 8.43 10.90 3.27
CA GLN A 89 7.69 11.96 2.58
C GLN A 89 6.26 11.52 2.27
N GLU A 90 5.28 12.38 2.56
CA GLU A 90 3.89 12.12 2.21
C GLU A 90 3.67 12.25 0.70
N VAL A 91 3.22 11.17 0.09
CA VAL A 91 2.96 11.09 -1.36
C VAL A 91 1.50 11.40 -1.66
N GLY A 92 0.61 11.13 -0.70
CA GLY A 92 -0.80 11.44 -0.81
C GLY A 92 -1.64 10.61 0.14
N LYS A 93 -2.95 10.61 -0.12
CA LYS A 93 -3.94 9.88 0.66
C LYS A 93 -4.94 9.20 -0.25
N THR A 94 -5.56 8.13 0.26
CA THR A 94 -6.62 7.46 -0.47
C THR A 94 -7.90 8.28 -0.48
N VAL A 95 -8.75 8.02 -1.48
CA VAL A 95 -10.17 8.32 -1.40
C VAL A 95 -10.86 7.38 -0.43
N LEU A 96 -12.10 7.70 -0.06
CA LEU A 96 -12.91 6.90 0.85
C LEU A 96 -13.20 5.50 0.27
N PHE A 97 -13.12 4.48 1.12
CA PHE A 97 -13.53 3.11 0.81
C PHE A 97 -14.92 3.03 0.16
N PRO A 98 -15.17 2.10 -0.80
CA PRO A 98 -14.27 1.10 -1.38
C PRO A 98 -13.54 1.59 -2.65
N ARG A 99 -13.36 2.91 -2.82
CA ARG A 99 -12.80 3.43 -4.07
C ARG A 99 -11.29 3.25 -4.13
N GLN A 100 -10.81 2.83 -5.30
CA GLN A 100 -9.38 2.73 -5.60
C GLN A 100 -8.76 4.13 -5.73
N SER A 101 -7.54 4.26 -5.21
CA SER A 101 -6.66 5.41 -5.41
C SER A 101 -5.44 5.00 -6.24
N SER A 102 -4.95 5.92 -7.07
CA SER A 102 -3.69 5.75 -7.80
C SER A 102 -2.84 6.99 -7.58
N LEU A 103 -1.67 6.81 -6.96
CA LEU A 103 -0.74 7.86 -6.59
C LEU A 103 0.55 7.71 -7.39
N GLN A 104 1.09 8.81 -7.89
CA GLN A 104 2.43 8.81 -8.50
C GLN A 104 3.48 8.93 -7.39
N VAL A 105 4.47 8.05 -7.41
CA VAL A 105 5.56 7.98 -6.43
C VAL A 105 6.86 8.39 -7.12
N SER A 106 7.40 9.54 -6.74
CA SER A 106 8.69 10.07 -7.20
C SER A 106 9.83 9.90 -6.19
N GLU A 107 9.49 9.48 -4.97
CA GLU A 107 10.37 9.51 -3.79
C GLU A 107 11.23 8.25 -3.67
N LEU A 108 11.14 7.32 -4.63
CA LEU A 108 11.96 6.11 -4.66
C LEU A 108 13.41 6.43 -5.04
N ARG A 109 14.32 5.69 -4.43
CA ARG A 109 15.75 5.73 -4.71
C ARG A 109 16.29 4.34 -5.01
N THR A 110 17.41 4.26 -5.70
CA THR A 110 18.15 3.00 -5.79
C THR A 110 18.57 2.54 -4.39
N GLY A 111 18.40 1.26 -4.10
CA GLY A 111 18.69 0.66 -2.80
C GLY A 111 17.47 0.50 -1.91
N HIS A 112 17.65 0.65 -0.60
CA HIS A 112 16.58 0.49 0.38
C HIS A 112 15.60 1.65 0.38
N ASN A 113 14.32 1.29 0.22
CA ASN A 113 13.18 2.18 0.35
C ASN A 113 12.27 1.69 1.48
N LEU A 114 11.59 2.64 2.12
CA LEU A 114 10.53 2.40 3.08
C LEU A 114 9.22 2.93 2.50
N ILE A 115 8.16 2.15 2.60
CA ILE A 115 6.79 2.64 2.39
C ILE A 115 5.98 2.42 3.66
N GLU A 116 5.14 3.40 3.97
CA GLU A 116 4.26 3.42 5.13
C GLU A 116 2.85 3.77 4.66
N LEU A 117 1.88 2.98 5.13
CA LEU A 117 0.45 3.15 4.89
C LEU A 117 -0.20 3.37 6.25
N GLN A 118 -0.37 4.64 6.61
CA GLN A 118 -1.06 5.01 7.85
C GLN A 118 -2.56 4.94 7.61
N CYS A 119 -3.15 3.80 7.91
CA CYS A 119 -4.56 3.53 7.70
C CYS A 119 -5.39 3.99 8.91
N GLN A 120 -6.54 4.58 8.63
CA GLN A 120 -7.53 4.96 9.63
C GLN A 120 -8.86 4.28 9.32
N GLY A 121 -9.35 3.49 10.27
CA GLY A 121 -10.64 2.80 10.21
C GLY A 121 -11.61 3.44 11.19
N THR A 122 -12.80 3.78 10.71
CA THR A 122 -13.85 4.43 11.51
C THR A 122 -14.75 3.41 12.22
N GLU A 123 -15.00 2.27 11.58
CA GLU A 123 -15.93 1.23 12.07
C GLU A 123 -15.29 -0.15 12.33
N GLY A 124 -13.97 -0.29 12.14
CA GLY A 124 -13.29 -1.56 12.31
C GLY A 124 -11.76 -1.49 12.17
N PRO A 125 -11.08 -2.65 12.26
CA PRO A 125 -9.63 -2.74 12.08
C PRO A 125 -9.21 -2.28 10.69
N PRO A 126 -8.26 -1.33 10.59
CA PRO A 126 -7.76 -0.83 9.33
C PRO A 126 -7.28 -1.97 8.45
N SER A 127 -7.71 -1.95 7.20
CA SER A 127 -7.34 -2.94 6.21
C SER A 127 -6.90 -2.23 4.92
N VAL A 128 -5.91 -2.79 4.25
CA VAL A 128 -5.38 -2.20 3.02
C VAL A 128 -4.91 -3.28 2.04
N VAL A 129 -5.09 -3.00 0.76
CA VAL A 129 -4.47 -3.72 -0.34
C VAL A 129 -3.80 -2.71 -1.25
N ALA A 130 -2.55 -2.96 -1.62
CA ALA A 130 -1.78 -2.06 -2.45
C ALA A 130 -0.80 -2.79 -3.37
N SER A 131 -0.52 -2.18 -4.52
CA SER A 131 0.50 -2.62 -5.48
C SER A 131 1.23 -1.40 -6.03
N LEU A 132 2.56 -1.43 -5.92
CA LEU A 132 3.48 -0.43 -6.42
C LEU A 132 4.10 -0.94 -7.71
N VAL A 133 3.75 -0.28 -8.80
CA VAL A 133 4.18 -0.66 -10.15
C VAL A 133 5.14 0.39 -10.68
N GLY A 134 6.37 -0.03 -10.91
CA GLY A 134 7.42 0.77 -11.52
C GLY A 134 7.20 1.00 -13.01
N PRO A 135 8.14 1.72 -13.63
CA PRO A 135 8.20 1.87 -15.08
C PRO A 135 8.09 0.52 -15.80
N ARG A 136 7.45 0.54 -16.98
CA ARG A 136 7.23 -0.65 -17.83
C ARG A 136 6.35 -1.75 -17.20
N GLY A 137 5.60 -1.45 -16.14
CA GLY A 137 4.70 -2.42 -15.50
C GLY A 137 5.38 -3.39 -14.55
N SER A 138 6.65 -3.14 -14.19
CA SER A 138 7.38 -3.97 -13.23
C SER A 138 6.78 -3.81 -11.83
N VAL A 139 6.45 -4.92 -11.16
CA VAL A 139 5.90 -4.85 -9.80
C VAL A 139 7.06 -4.74 -8.81
N LEU A 140 7.13 -3.61 -8.11
CA LEU A 140 8.19 -3.32 -7.14
C LEU A 140 7.81 -3.77 -5.74
N LEU A 141 6.52 -3.68 -5.41
CA LEU A 141 5.99 -4.07 -4.12
C LEU A 141 4.50 -4.38 -4.22
N GLN A 142 4.03 -5.28 -3.37
CA GLN A 142 2.62 -5.52 -3.14
C GLN A 142 2.36 -5.84 -1.68
N THR A 143 1.13 -5.62 -1.23
CA THR A 143 0.68 -6.05 0.09
C THR A 143 0.65 -7.58 0.15
N ASP A 144 1.34 -8.13 1.13
CA ASP A 144 1.41 -9.57 1.41
C ASP A 144 1.63 -9.79 2.91
N HIS A 145 1.76 -11.06 3.32
CA HIS A 145 1.93 -11.45 4.73
C HIS A 145 3.27 -11.02 5.36
N THR A 146 4.18 -10.40 4.62
CA THR A 146 5.50 -9.96 5.12
C THR A 146 5.52 -8.50 5.58
N TRP A 147 4.39 -7.80 5.46
CA TRP A 147 4.23 -6.44 5.97
C TRP A 147 4.15 -6.43 7.48
N ASN A 148 4.79 -5.44 8.09
CA ASN A 148 4.72 -5.19 9.53
C ASN A 148 3.65 -4.13 9.80
N TRP A 149 3.15 -4.07 11.04
CA TRP A 149 2.18 -3.07 11.45
C TRP A 149 2.43 -2.61 12.89
N LEU A 150 2.07 -1.36 13.19
CA LEU A 150 2.16 -0.70 14.50
C LEU A 150 0.99 0.25 14.75
#